data_AF-A0A060CEM5-F1
#
_entry.id   AF-A0A060CEM5-F1
#
_cell.length_a   1.000
_cell.length_b   1.000
_cell.length_c   1.000
_cell.angle_alpha   90.00
_cell.angle_beta   90.00
_cell.angle_gamma   90.00
#
_symmetry.space_group_name_H-M   'P 1'
#
loop_
_entity.id
_entity.type
_entity.pdbx_description
1 polymer ?
#
loop_
_entity_poly.entity_id
_entity_poly.type
_entity_poly.pdbx_seq_one_letter_code
_entity_poly.pdbx_strand_id
1 'polypeptide(L)' 'MQNGTMLQGFSWYLPADGKHWQHLAALASELAHMGISAIWLPPAYKTVDGASGVGYGVYDLWDLGEFEQCGSRQTKYWHK' A
#
# COMPACT_ATOMS: atom_id res chain seq x y z
N MET A 1 -7.35 -5.91 29.65
CA MET A 1 -7.28 -6.19 28.20
C MET A 1 -7.45 -4.87 27.47
N GLN A 2 -6.63 -4.59 26.45
CA GLN A 2 -6.89 -3.49 25.51
C GLN A 2 -7.72 -4.04 24.35
N ASN A 3 -8.71 -3.27 23.89
CA ASN A 3 -9.49 -3.62 22.71
C ASN A 3 -8.63 -3.44 21.44
N GLY A 4 -8.83 -4.30 20.45
CA GLY A 4 -8.20 -4.13 19.14
C GLY A 4 -8.97 -3.11 18.29
N THR A 5 -8.23 -2.24 17.59
CA THR A 5 -8.78 -1.27 16.63
C THR A 5 -8.02 -1.38 15.31
N MET A 6 -8.74 -1.60 14.21
CA MET A 6 -8.17 -1.69 12.87
C MET A 6 -8.37 -0.40 12.09
N LEU A 7 -7.34 0.01 11.35
CA LEU A 7 -7.39 1.12 10.39
C LEU A 7 -7.26 0.59 8.95
N GLN A 8 -8.15 1.01 8.05
CA GLN A 8 -7.87 0.90 6.61
C GLN A 8 -6.84 1.96 6.24
N GLY A 9 -5.64 1.52 5.88
CA GLY A 9 -4.47 2.40 5.71
C GLY A 9 -4.42 3.17 4.40
N PHE A 10 -5.44 3.11 3.54
CA PHE A 10 -5.41 3.66 2.19
C PHE A 10 -6.76 4.24 1.76
N SER A 11 -6.75 5.08 0.72
CA SER A 11 -7.96 5.59 0.05
C SER A 11 -7.79 5.54 -1.47
N TRP A 12 -8.90 5.60 -2.20
CA TRP A 12 -8.91 5.53 -3.67
C TRP A 12 -8.06 6.63 -4.31
N TYR A 13 -8.13 7.85 -3.77
CA TYR A 13 -7.56 9.07 -4.35
C TYR A 13 -6.14 9.40 -3.88
N LEU A 14 -5.45 8.46 -3.22
CA LEU A 14 -4.03 8.63 -2.93
C LEU A 14 -3.25 8.91 -4.23
N PRO A 15 -2.24 9.81 -4.18
CA PRO A 15 -1.37 10.04 -5.32
C PRO A 15 -0.64 8.75 -5.70
N ALA A 16 -0.39 8.57 -6.99
CA ALA A 16 0.40 7.47 -7.53
C ALA A 16 1.90 7.82 -7.52
N ASP A 17 2.43 8.14 -6.35
CA ASP A 17 3.79 8.64 -6.17
C ASP A 17 4.78 7.60 -5.62
N GLY A 18 4.32 6.39 -5.33
CA GLY A 18 5.17 5.31 -4.80
C GLY A 18 5.66 5.53 -3.37
N LYS A 19 5.07 6.47 -2.61
CA LYS A 19 5.53 6.84 -1.25
C LYS A 19 4.64 6.35 -0.13
N HIS A 20 3.52 5.71 -0.45
CA HIS A 20 2.49 5.40 0.55
C HIS A 20 3.00 4.53 1.70
N TRP A 21 3.82 3.50 1.43
CA TRP A 21 4.39 2.67 2.49
C TRP A 21 5.38 3.42 3.37
N GLN A 22 6.15 4.37 2.82
CA GLN A 22 7.03 5.24 3.61
C GLN A 22 6.21 6.12 4.56
N HIS A 23 5.10 6.70 4.08
CA HIS A 23 4.21 7.50 4.91
C HIS A 23 3.58 6.67 6.04
N LEU A 24 3.10 5.45 5.76
CA LEU A 24 2.56 4.57 6.79
C LEU A 24 3.62 4.15 7.81
N ALA A 25 4.85 3.86 7.35
CA ALA A 25 5.96 3.53 8.25
C ALA A 25 6.31 4.69 9.19
N ALA A 26 6.30 5.93 8.68
CA ALA A 26 6.55 7.13 9.49
C ALA A 26 5.46 7.37 10.54
N LEU A 27 4.19 7.08 10.21
CA LEU A 27 3.05 7.26 11.10
C LEU A 27 2.84 6.11 12.09
N ALA A 28 3.51 4.97 11.92
CA ALA A 28 3.23 3.74 12.67
C ALA A 28 3.28 3.93 14.19
N SER A 29 4.27 4.67 14.70
CA SER A 29 4.37 4.94 16.14
C SER A 29 3.24 5.81 16.64
N GLU A 30 2.87 6.86 15.90
CA GLU A 30 1.75 7.76 16.27
C GLU A 30 0.41 7.02 16.27
N LEU A 31 0.16 6.19 15.24
CA LEU A 31 -1.04 5.35 15.14
C LEU A 31 -1.15 4.37 16.31
N ALA A 32 -0.04 3.76 16.73
CA ALA A 32 -0.01 2.90 17.91
C ALA A 32 -0.32 3.68 19.20
N HIS A 33 0.22 4.89 19.37
CA HIS A 33 -0.12 5.76 20.51
C HIS A 33 -1.61 6.17 20.53
N MET A 34 -2.24 6.28 19.37
CA MET A 34 -3.69 6.51 19.24
C MET A 34 -4.56 5.26 19.49
N GLY A 35 -3.96 4.10 19.72
CA GLY A 35 -4.67 2.85 20.01
C GLY A 35 -5.03 2.02 18.78
N ILE A 36 -4.49 2.35 17.59
CA ILE A 36 -4.59 1.47 16.42
C ILE A 36 -3.67 0.27 16.64
N SER A 37 -4.25 -0.93 16.56
CA SER A 37 -3.54 -2.20 16.80
C SER A 37 -3.30 -3.00 15.52
N ALA A 38 -3.96 -2.65 14.42
CA ALA A 38 -3.80 -3.30 13.12
C ALA A 38 -4.06 -2.31 11.97
N ILE A 39 -3.33 -2.47 10.87
CA ILE A 39 -3.56 -1.70 9.63
C ILE A 39 -3.85 -2.68 8.50
N TRP A 40 -4.99 -2.49 7.83
CA TRP A 40 -5.28 -3.13 6.55
C TRP A 40 -4.66 -2.32 5.43
N LEU A 41 -3.71 -2.94 4.75
CA LEU A 41 -2.91 -2.36 3.68
C LEU A 41 -3.58 -2.59 2.30
N PRO A 42 -3.35 -1.71 1.31
CA PRO A 42 -3.85 -1.94 -0.04
C PRO A 42 -3.14 -3.14 -0.70
N PRO A 43 -3.67 -3.70 -1.80
CA PRO A 43 -2.98 -4.73 -2.56
C PRO A 43 -1.58 -4.26 -3.00
N ALA A 44 -0.56 -5.04 -2.63
CA ALA A 44 0.85 -4.65 -2.79
C ALA A 44 1.48 -5.12 -4.10
N TYR A 45 0.73 -5.85 -4.92
CA TYR A 45 1.20 -6.48 -6.15
C TYR A 45 0.88 -5.66 -7.41
N LYS A 46 1.54 -5.99 -8.52
CA LYS A 46 1.38 -5.33 -9.81
C LYS A 46 -0.03 -5.48 -10.35
N THR A 47 -0.54 -4.38 -10.90
CA THR A 47 -1.84 -4.31 -11.56
C THR A 47 -1.69 -4.09 -13.06
N VAL A 48 -2.77 -4.34 -13.81
CA VAL A 48 -2.85 -4.06 -15.26
C VAL A 48 -2.55 -2.59 -15.60
N ASP A 49 -2.87 -1.67 -14.69
CA ASP A 49 -2.64 -0.21 -14.84
C ASP A 49 -1.25 0.25 -14.33
N GLY A 50 -0.33 -0.69 -14.08
CA GLY A 50 1.03 -0.42 -13.62
C GLY A 50 1.07 0.45 -12.35
N ALA A 51 1.86 1.52 -12.39
CA ALA A 51 2.07 2.44 -11.27
C ALA A 51 0.82 3.25 -10.88
N SER A 52 -0.25 3.26 -11.67
CA SER A 52 -1.47 4.03 -11.35
C SER A 52 -2.60 3.20 -10.75
N GLY A 53 -2.50 1.87 -10.80
CA GLY A 53 -3.56 0.98 -10.36
C GLY A 53 -3.74 0.97 -8.84
N VAL A 54 -5.01 1.01 -8.41
CA VAL A 54 -5.37 1.00 -6.97
C VAL A 54 -5.14 -0.37 -6.32
N GLY A 55 -4.97 -1.43 -7.11
CA GLY A 55 -4.65 -2.78 -6.62
C GLY A 55 -5.64 -3.86 -7.07
N TYR A 56 -6.88 -3.52 -7.37
CA TYR A 56 -7.94 -4.49 -7.67
C TYR A 56 -7.92 -5.03 -9.11
N GLY A 57 -7.26 -4.34 -10.03
CA GLY A 57 -6.98 -4.82 -11.38
C GLY A 57 -5.74 -5.72 -11.40
N VAL A 58 -5.81 -6.87 -10.72
CA VAL A 58 -4.67 -7.78 -10.50
C VAL A 58 -4.00 -8.19 -11.82
N TYR A 59 -2.67 -8.14 -11.87
CA TYR A 59 -1.88 -8.66 -12.99
C TYR A 59 -0.96 -9.80 -12.56
N ASP A 60 -0.01 -9.53 -11.66
CA ASP A 60 0.97 -10.51 -11.18
C ASP A 60 1.08 -10.42 -9.66
N LEU A 61 0.57 -11.45 -8.96
CA LEU A 61 0.59 -11.54 -7.50
C LEU A 61 2.00 -11.66 -6.91
N TRP A 62 3.00 -12.04 -7.71
CA TRP A 62 4.39 -12.19 -7.29
C TRP A 62 5.21 -10.90 -7.46
N ASP A 63 4.74 -9.98 -8.29
CA ASP A 63 5.42 -8.70 -8.51
C ASP A 63 4.95 -7.67 -7.48
N LEU A 64 5.66 -7.57 -6.35
CA LEU A 64 5.41 -6.58 -5.30
C LEU A 64 6.02 -5.19 -5.62
N GLY A 65 6.11 -4.85 -6.90
CA GLY A 65 6.83 -3.68 -7.40
C GLY A 65 8.32 -3.93 -7.58
N GLU A 66 8.71 -5.15 -7.94
CA GLU A 66 10.08 -5.63 -8.08
C GLU A 66 10.51 -5.72 -9.56
N PHE A 67 9.57 -5.99 -10.48
CA PHE A 67 9.84 -6.24 -11.89
C PHE A 67 9.31 -5.14 -12.82
N GLU A 68 9.98 -4.93 -13.96
CA GLU A 68 9.48 -4.07 -15.05
C GLU A 68 8.32 -4.77 -15.77
N GLN A 69 7.09 -4.45 -15.39
CA GLN A 69 5.85 -5.00 -15.94
C GLN A 69 4.78 -3.90 -16.02
N CYS A 70 3.84 -4.01 -16.97
CA CYS A 70 2.75 -3.04 -17.16
C CYS A 70 3.22 -1.56 -17.24
N GLY A 71 4.40 -1.33 -17.83
CA GLY A 71 4.97 0.00 -18.03
C GLY A 71 5.62 0.64 -16.80
N SER A 72 5.81 -0.08 -15.70
CA SER A 72 6.46 0.43 -14.50
C SER A 72 7.04 -0.65 -13.61
N ARG A 73 8.20 -0.40 -12.99
CA ARG A 73 8.66 -1.22 -11.85
C ARG A 73 7.74 -1.11 -10.64
N GLN A 74 7.53 0.11 -10.16
CA GLN A 74 6.75 0.37 -8.96
C GLN A 74 5.27 0.02 -9.12
N THR A 75 4.62 -0.27 -8.00
CA THR A 75 3.16 -0.17 -7.85
C THR A 75 2.77 1.28 -7.56
N LYS A 76 1.46 1.57 -7.44
CA LYS A 76 0.97 2.86 -6.94
C LYS A 76 1.58 3.26 -5.60
N TYR A 77 1.92 2.26 -4.78
CA TYR A 77 2.24 2.47 -3.39
C TYR A 77 3.75 2.45 -3.12
N TRP A 78 4.56 1.65 -3.84
CA TRP A 78 6.02 1.48 -3.66
C TRP A 78 6.71 0.64 -4.74
N HIS A 79 8.04 0.59 -4.68
CA HIS A 79 8.92 -0.35 -5.37
C HIS A 79 9.85 -1.04 -4.38
N LYS A 80 10.01 -2.35 -4.51
CA LYS A 80 10.90 -3.14 -3.65
C LYS A 80 12.36 -3.04 -4.08
#